data_AF-B9XFN6-F1
#
_entry.id   AF-B9XFN6-F1
#
_cell.length_a   1.000
_cell.length_b   1.000
_cell.length_c   1.000
_cell.angle_alpha   90.00
_cell.angle_beta   90.00
_cell.angle_gamma   90.00
#
_symmetry.space_group_name_H-M   'P 1'
#
loop_
_entity.id
_entity.type
_entity.pdbx_description
1 polymer ?
#
loop_
_entity_poly.entity_id
_entity_poly.type
_entity_poly.pdbx_seq_one_letter_code
_entity_poly.pdbx_strand_id
1 'polypeptide(L)' 'MLTEAATLAKVDNLIGFKENVIMGHIIPAGTGFDYHRRIKLKPLVEVEEEPAPEPAIATENPLVAS' A
#
# COMPACT_ATOMS: atom_id res chain seq x y z
N MET A 1 -25.57 17.00 12.02
CA MET A 1 -25.28 16.15 10.82
C MET A 1 -24.94 17.05 9.63
N LEU A 2 -24.13 16.58 8.66
CA LEU A 2 -23.39 17.28 7.57
C LEU A 2 -23.31 18.82 7.59
N THR A 3 -24.44 19.53 7.53
CA THR A 3 -24.55 20.99 7.59
C THR A 3 -23.76 21.60 8.75
N GLU A 4 -23.87 21.05 9.96
CA GLU A 4 -23.11 21.52 11.13
C GLU A 4 -21.60 21.27 11.00
N ALA A 5 -21.21 20.15 10.38
CA ALA A 5 -19.79 19.85 10.17
C ALA A 5 -19.19 20.80 9.12
N ALA A 6 -19.96 21.16 8.08
CA ALA A 6 -19.55 22.11 7.06
C ALA A 6 -19.46 23.54 7.60
N THR A 7 -20.44 24.00 8.40
CA THR A 7 -20.40 25.35 8.99
C THR A 7 -19.32 25.51 10.05
N LEU A 8 -18.99 24.45 10.78
CA LEU A 8 -17.92 24.46 11.79
C LEU A 8 -16.53 24.10 11.23
N ALA A 9 -16.41 23.92 9.91
CA ALA A 9 -15.18 23.45 9.25
C ALA A 9 -14.54 22.24 9.96
N LYS A 10 -15.38 21.29 10.37
CA LYS A 10 -14.98 20.17 11.22
C LYS A 10 -14.08 19.21 10.44
N VAL A 11 -12.90 18.94 10.99
CA VAL A 11 -11.94 17.98 10.42
C VAL A 11 -12.22 16.58 10.98
N ASP A 12 -12.31 15.61 10.08
CA ASP A 12 -12.39 14.19 10.42
C ASP A 12 -10.99 13.56 10.29
N ASN A 13 -10.53 12.95 11.37
CA ASN A 13 -9.20 12.32 11.43
C ASN A 13 -9.25 10.83 11.05
N LEU A 14 -10.40 10.30 10.63
CA LEU A 14 -10.59 8.91 10.18
C LEU A 14 -10.07 7.89 11.20
N ILE A 15 -10.37 8.10 12.47
CA ILE A 15 -9.96 7.19 13.55
C ILE A 15 -11.02 6.11 13.76
N GLY A 16 -12.28 6.39 13.39
CA GLY A 16 -13.41 5.51 13.63
C GLY A 16 -13.57 4.39 12.60
N PHE A 17 -14.29 3.35 12.99
CA PHE A 17 -14.64 2.24 12.11
C PHE A 17 -15.47 2.72 10.90
N LYS A 18 -16.55 3.45 11.15
CA LYS A 18 -17.53 3.83 10.12
C LYS A 18 -16.93 4.78 9.08
N GLU A 19 -16.15 5.76 9.53
CA GLU A 19 -15.50 6.75 8.67
C GLU A 19 -14.52 6.07 7.71
N ASN A 20 -13.68 5.16 8.21
CA ASN A 20 -12.76 4.39 7.38
C ASN A 20 -13.49 3.46 6.39
N VAL A 21 -14.61 2.84 6.79
CA VAL A 21 -15.44 2.03 5.87
C VAL A 21 -15.97 2.88 4.73
N ILE A 22 -16.53 4.05 5.03
CA ILE A 22 -17.12 4.93 4.01
C ILE A 22 -16.04 5.43 3.03
N MET A 23 -14.84 5.73 3.54
CA MET A 23 -13.72 6.22 2.73
C MET A 23 -12.96 5.11 1.97
N GLY A 24 -13.18 3.84 2.31
CA GLY A 24 -12.45 2.71 1.73
C GLY A 24 -11.03 2.53 2.29
N HIS A 25 -10.75 3.06 3.47
CA HIS A 25 -9.49 2.86 4.19
C HIS A 25 -9.53 1.60 5.04
N ILE A 26 -8.35 1.12 5.47
CA ILE A 26 -8.25 -0.01 6.39
C ILE A 26 -8.94 0.38 7.70
N ILE A 27 -9.92 -0.43 8.12
CA ILE A 27 -10.63 -0.23 9.38
C ILE A 27 -9.73 -0.56 10.58
N PRO A 28 -9.90 0.13 11.72
CA PRO A 28 -9.20 -0.17 12.97
C PRO A 28 -9.83 -1.39 13.65
N ALA A 29 -9.80 -2.55 12.99
CA ALA A 29 -10.32 -3.81 13.51
C ALA A 29 -9.58 -5.01 12.88
N GLY A 30 -9.47 -6.11 13.64
CA GLY A 30 -8.86 -7.35 13.17
C GLY A 30 -7.42 -7.13 12.69
N THR A 31 -7.14 -7.50 11.44
CA THR A 31 -5.83 -7.31 10.79
C THR A 31 -5.48 -5.85 10.53
N GLY A 32 -6.48 -4.96 10.56
CA GLY A 32 -6.30 -3.52 10.45
C GLY A 32 -5.81 -2.85 11.73
N PHE A 33 -5.76 -3.57 12.87
CA PHE A 33 -5.08 -3.06 14.06
C PHE A 33 -3.57 -2.98 13.84
N ASP A 34 -2.95 -1.92 14.35
CA ASP A 34 -1.50 -1.71 14.24
C ASP A 34 -0.66 -2.87 14.76
N TYR A 35 -1.16 -3.62 15.76
CA TYR A 35 -0.49 -4.81 16.25
C TYR A 35 -0.37 -5.88 15.17
N HIS A 36 -1.48 -6.20 14.49
CA HIS A 36 -1.51 -7.23 13.44
C HIS A 36 -0.79 -6.78 12.17
N ARG A 37 -0.89 -5.50 11.82
CA ARG A 37 -0.22 -4.94 10.63
C ARG A 37 1.31 -4.90 10.75
N ARG A 38 1.85 -4.87 11.96
CA ARG A 38 3.31 -4.81 12.22
C ARG A 38 3.96 -6.17 12.41
N ILE A 39 3.21 -7.27 12.26
CA ILE A 39 3.76 -8.62 12.39
C ILE A 39 4.69 -8.90 11.21
N LYS A 40 5.97 -9.15 11.52
CA LYS A 40 6.93 -9.64 10.53
C LYS A 40 6.72 -11.14 10.36
N LEU A 41 6.32 -11.55 9.16
CA LEU A 41 6.20 -12.95 8.80
C LEU A 41 7.61 -13.55 8.75
N LYS A 42 7.84 -14.62 9.52
CA LYS A 42 9.03 -15.45 9.38
C LYS A 42 8.71 -16.52 8.32
N PRO A 43 9.39 -16.53 7.17
CA PRO A 43 9.21 -17.61 6.21
C PRO A 43 9.60 -18.94 6.87
N LEU A 44 8.78 -19.97 6.68
CA LEU A 44 9.01 -21.32 7.23
C LEU A 44 9.94 -22.16 6.35
N VAL A 45 10.21 -21.68 5.13
CA VAL A 45 11.08 -22.32 4.13
C VAL A 45 12.02 -21.24 3.61
N GLU A 46 13.30 -21.59 3.45
CA GLU A 46 14.28 -20.74 2.79
C GLU A 46 13.85 -20.60 1.33
N VAL A 47 13.40 -19.40 0.95
CA VAL A 47 13.15 -19.07 -0.45
C VAL A 47 14.53 -18.92 -1.06
N GLU A 48 14.94 -19.88 -1.89
CA GLU A 48 16.11 -19.72 -2.74
C GLU A 48 15.88 -18.48 -3.59
N GLU A 49 16.68 -17.44 -3.38
CA GLU A 49 16.63 -16.23 -4.21
C GLU A 49 17.02 -16.64 -5.63
N GLU A 50 16.04 -16.78 -6.52
CA GLU A 50 16.33 -16.86 -7.95
C GLU A 50 17.18 -15.63 -8.32
N PRO A 51 18.35 -15.82 -8.95
CA PRO A 51 19.23 -14.71 -9.26
C PRO A 51 18.45 -13.70 -10.10
N ALA A 52 18.51 -12.44 -9.69
CA ALA A 52 17.86 -11.33 -10.37
C ALA A 52 18.15 -11.42 -11.88
N PRO A 53 17.14 -11.19 -12.76
CA PRO A 53 17.37 -11.23 -14.20
C PRO A 53 18.49 -10.25 -14.54
N GLU A 54 19.55 -10.76 -15.17
CA GLU A 54 20.68 -9.95 -15.63
C GLU A 54 20.13 -8.80 -16.50
N PRO A 55 20.68 -7.58 -16.36
CA PRO A 55 20.22 -6.45 -17.15
C PRO A 55 20.39 -6.79 -18.63
N ALA A 56 19.28 -6.85 -19.36
CA ALA A 56 19.26 -7.02 -20.80
C ALA A 56 20.11 -5.91 -21.42
N ILE A 57 21.31 -6.26 -21.86
CA ILE A 57 22.20 -5.38 -22.59
C ILE A 57 21.44 -5.03 -23.87
N ALA A 58 21.00 -3.78 -23.98
CA ALA A 58 20.38 -3.26 -25.19
C ALA A 58 21.42 -3.38 -26.31
N THR A 59 21.20 -4.33 -27.20
CA THR A 59 21.96 -4.43 -28.44
C THR A 59 21.73 -3.14 -29.22
N GLU A 60 22.80 -2.35 -29.29
CA GLU A 60 22.94 -1.21 -30.18
C GLU A 60 22.49 -1.60 -31.60
N ASN A 61 21.40 -0.99 -32.05
CA ASN A 61 20.77 -1.28 -33.33
C ASN A 61 21.63 -0.69 -34.47
N PRO A 62 22.27 -1.50 -35.34
CA PRO A 62 23.21 -1.00 -36.33
C PRO A 62 22.55 -0.40 -37.58
N LEU A 63 21.23 -0.15 -37.59
CA LEU A 63 20.48 0.24 -38.80
C LEU A 63 20.19 1.74 -38.96
N VAL A 64 20.83 2.64 -38.20
CA VAL A 64 20.71 4.11 -38.44
C VAL A 64 21.88 4.67 -39.26
N ALA A 65 22.77 3.83 -39.76
CA ALA A 65 23.82 4.23 -40.69
C ALA A 65 23.43 3.86 -42.14
N SER A 66 22.54 4.64 -42.75
CA SER A 66 22.36 4.78 -44.21
C SER A 66 21.60 6.06 -44.51
#